data_AF-A0A0B1R279-F1
#
_entry.id   AF-A0A0B1R279-F1
#
_cell.length_a   1.000
_cell.length_b   1.000
_cell.length_c   1.000
_cell.angle_alpha   90.00
_cell.angle_beta   90.00
_cell.angle_gamma   90.00
#
_symmetry.space_group_name_H-M   'P 1'
#
loop_
_entity.id
_entity.type
_entity.pdbx_description
1 polymer ?
#
loop_
_entity_poly.entity_id
_entity_poly.type
_entity_poly.pdbx_seq_one_letter_code
_entity_poly.pdbx_strand_id
1 'polypeptide(L)'
;LDTVFNLIADIQQQARSNTSPEAVPRWPMIVLRSPKGWTGPKEVDGKKVEDFWRAHQVPVSGCREDDGHRQILEAWMRSYQPQELFDESGKLRPELRALAPVGDKRMGSTPYANGGRLRQELKTPDIQDFALKTGKPGSTSGQATEQFGHYLSEIFTRNAVNFRLFGPDETASNRLSPVFDVTQRTWMEPVRNYDEQLSRDGRVMEILSEHQCQGWLEGYLLTGRHGLFNCYEAFIHIVDSMFNQHAKWLKVTRKLGWRKPISSLNYLLSSHVWRQDHNGYSHQDPGFIDHVANKKADIVRIYLPPDANTLLWVGDHCLRTWDRINVIVAGKQPSPQWLDLKSAVAHCEAGMGEWRWAGCEGEPDVVMACAGDVPTMETMAAVDLLRGYLPQLRVRVVNVVDLLALQTQEQHPHGKSEAEFDALFTADKPVIFAFHGYPSLIHRLTYQRNNHRNFHVHGFNEEGTTTTPFDMTVLNELDRYHLAQAAILHVPGLAERHPELLDDLQERIAEHHRYVREHGEDVPEVRDWVWSG
;
A
#
# COMPACT_ATOMS: atom_id res chain seq x y z
N LEU A 1 9.89 -32.55 24.08
CA LEU A 1 10.14 -31.97 22.74
C LEU A 1 10.15 -33.05 21.67
N ASP A 2 10.86 -34.16 21.87
CA ASP A 2 10.92 -35.28 20.91
C ASP A 2 9.54 -35.79 20.47
N THR A 3 8.60 -35.98 21.40
CA THR A 3 7.21 -36.35 21.07
C THR A 3 6.56 -35.36 20.11
N VAL A 4 6.76 -34.05 20.31
CA VAL A 4 6.21 -32.99 19.45
C VAL A 4 6.81 -33.07 18.05
N PHE A 5 8.13 -33.31 17.94
CA PHE A 5 8.79 -33.48 16.65
C PHE A 5 8.33 -34.73 15.92
N ASN A 6 8.14 -35.85 16.61
CA ASN A 6 7.62 -37.09 16.02
C ASN A 6 6.19 -36.87 15.48
N LEU A 7 5.32 -36.22 16.26
CA LEU A 7 3.96 -35.89 15.81
C LEU A 7 3.96 -35.00 14.56
N ILE A 8 4.84 -34.00 14.50
CA ILE A 8 4.99 -33.14 13.31
C ILE A 8 5.47 -33.96 12.11
N ALA A 9 6.44 -34.86 12.30
CA ALA A 9 6.96 -35.72 11.25
C ALA A 9 5.88 -36.67 10.70
N ASP A 10 5.07 -37.27 11.58
CA ASP A 10 3.97 -38.16 11.21
C ASP A 10 2.90 -37.40 10.39
N ILE A 11 2.51 -36.20 10.83
CA ILE A 11 1.57 -35.33 10.08
C ILE A 11 2.12 -35.03 8.68
N GLN A 12 3.41 -34.66 8.58
CA GLN A 12 4.03 -34.35 7.29
C GLN A 12 4.16 -35.58 6.39
N GLN A 13 4.46 -36.75 6.95
CA GLN A 13 4.53 -38.00 6.19
C GLN A 13 3.16 -38.35 5.61
N GLN A 14 2.11 -38.33 6.42
CA GLN A 14 0.74 -38.62 5.99
C GLN A 14 0.26 -37.67 4.89
N ALA A 15 0.59 -36.38 5.00
CA ALA A 15 0.28 -35.38 3.98
C ALA A 15 1.01 -35.66 2.65
N ARG A 16 2.30 -36.04 2.70
CA ARG A 16 3.10 -36.32 1.49
C ARG A 16 2.76 -37.67 0.85
N SER A 17 2.23 -38.63 1.60
CA SER A 17 1.80 -39.94 1.08
C SER A 17 0.35 -39.97 0.59
N ASN A 18 -0.37 -38.85 0.62
CA ASN A 18 -1.81 -38.76 0.29
C ASN A 18 -2.68 -39.73 1.11
N THR A 19 -2.25 -40.08 2.32
CA THR A 19 -3.02 -40.89 3.28
C THR A 19 -3.59 -40.04 4.42
N SER A 20 -3.52 -38.71 4.29
CA SER A 20 -4.06 -37.78 5.28
C SER A 20 -5.59 -37.91 5.33
N PRO A 21 -6.19 -37.89 6.53
CA PRO A 21 -7.62 -37.64 6.68
C PRO A 21 -8.01 -36.30 6.01
N GLU A 22 -9.27 -36.17 5.58
CA GLU A 22 -9.81 -34.89 5.04
C GLU A 22 -9.81 -33.75 6.08
N ALA A 23 -9.72 -34.07 7.37
CA ALA A 23 -9.73 -33.11 8.47
C ALA A 23 -8.38 -32.38 8.65
N VAL A 24 -8.43 -31.16 9.16
CA VAL A 24 -7.24 -30.40 9.60
C VAL A 24 -6.44 -31.22 10.62
N PRO A 25 -5.12 -31.40 10.45
CA PRO A 25 -4.31 -32.12 11.43
C PRO A 25 -4.25 -31.36 12.76
N ARG A 26 -4.23 -32.09 13.86
CA ARG A 26 -4.07 -31.51 15.21
C ARG A 26 -2.60 -31.18 15.45
N TRP A 27 -2.19 -29.98 15.07
CA TRP A 27 -0.83 -29.50 15.31
C TRP A 27 -0.51 -29.48 16.80
N PRO A 28 0.63 -30.04 17.23
CA PRO A 28 1.03 -30.01 18.63
C PRO A 28 1.37 -28.58 19.08
N MET A 29 0.97 -28.23 20.30
CA MET A 29 1.33 -27.00 20.97
C MET A 29 1.93 -27.30 22.35
N ILE A 30 2.80 -26.43 22.86
CA ILE A 30 3.45 -26.61 24.16
C ILE A 30 3.02 -25.49 25.10
N VAL A 31 2.44 -25.85 26.26
CA VAL A 31 2.23 -24.93 27.37
C VAL A 31 3.47 -24.97 28.28
N LEU A 32 4.35 -23.98 28.15
CA LEU A 32 5.53 -23.85 29.01
C LEU A 32 5.22 -22.94 30.21
N ARG A 33 5.02 -23.53 31.39
CA ARG A 33 4.84 -22.80 32.65
C ARG A 33 6.15 -22.78 33.43
N SER A 34 6.82 -21.63 33.47
CA SER A 34 8.03 -21.39 34.26
C SER A 34 7.93 -20.09 35.05
N PRO A 35 8.64 -19.95 36.19
CA PRO A 35 8.69 -18.70 36.96
C PRO A 35 9.15 -17.51 36.11
N LYS A 36 8.49 -16.35 36.22
CA LYS A 36 9.01 -15.12 35.61
C LYS A 36 10.28 -14.68 36.34
N GLY A 37 11.36 -14.43 35.60
CA GLY A 37 12.68 -14.17 36.20
C GLY A 37 13.34 -15.40 36.82
N TRP A 38 12.99 -16.61 36.35
CA TRP A 38 13.52 -17.88 36.85
C TRP A 38 15.05 -17.85 36.97
N THR A 39 15.58 -18.35 38.10
CA THR A 39 16.99 -18.34 38.51
C THR A 39 17.54 -16.98 38.94
N GLY A 40 16.73 -15.92 38.83
CA GLY A 40 17.05 -14.59 39.31
C GLY A 40 16.94 -14.43 40.83
N PRO A 41 17.16 -13.20 41.34
CA PRO A 41 16.94 -12.90 42.75
C PRO A 41 15.51 -13.23 43.17
N LYS A 42 15.36 -13.98 44.27
CA LYS A 42 14.03 -14.33 44.81
C LYS A 42 13.35 -13.13 45.44
N GLU A 43 14.14 -12.30 46.10
CA GLU A 43 13.72 -11.11 46.83
C GLU A 43 14.77 -10.01 46.70
N VAL A 44 14.31 -8.76 46.62
CA VAL A 44 15.14 -7.55 46.67
C VAL A 44 14.40 -6.56 47.58
N ASP A 45 15.07 -5.98 48.56
CA ASP A 45 14.49 -5.04 49.54
C ASP A 45 13.22 -5.55 50.26
N GLY A 46 13.19 -6.82 50.68
CA GLY A 46 12.01 -7.40 51.33
C GLY A 46 10.85 -7.71 50.37
N LYS A 47 11.04 -7.53 49.06
CA LYS A 47 9.98 -7.67 48.05
C LYS A 47 10.26 -8.84 47.12
N LYS A 48 9.28 -9.74 46.96
CA LYS A 48 9.32 -10.84 45.99
C LYS A 48 9.60 -10.33 44.57
N VAL A 49 10.57 -10.99 43.90
CA VAL A 49 11.02 -10.70 42.53
C VAL A 49 10.83 -11.91 41.61
N GLU A 50 11.48 -13.05 41.87
CA GLU A 50 11.28 -14.28 41.10
C GLU A 50 9.83 -14.75 41.21
N ASP A 51 9.30 -15.25 40.10
CA ASP A 51 7.89 -15.65 39.95
C ASP A 51 6.94 -14.48 40.21
N PHE A 52 7.36 -13.26 39.84
CA PHE A 52 6.58 -12.05 40.05
C PHE A 52 6.82 -11.00 38.95
N TRP A 53 5.92 -10.02 38.85
CA TRP A 53 5.96 -9.01 37.79
C TRP A 53 7.18 -8.09 37.88
N ARG A 54 7.76 -7.92 39.08
CA ARG A 54 8.94 -7.07 39.32
C ARG A 54 10.18 -7.54 38.56
N ALA A 55 10.26 -8.82 38.20
CA ALA A 55 11.33 -9.34 37.37
C ALA A 55 11.27 -8.89 35.90
N HIS A 56 10.31 -8.03 35.49
CA HIS A 56 10.10 -7.69 34.08
C HIS A 56 11.22 -6.88 33.43
N GLN A 57 11.75 -5.87 34.13
CA GLN A 57 12.70 -4.93 33.55
C GLN A 57 14.09 -5.12 34.18
N VAL A 58 14.38 -4.38 35.25
CA VAL A 58 15.65 -4.47 35.98
C VAL A 58 15.34 -4.88 37.43
N PRO A 59 15.57 -6.14 37.83
CA PRO A 59 15.19 -6.63 39.16
C PRO A 59 16.05 -6.03 40.29
N VAL A 60 17.28 -5.60 39.98
CA VAL A 60 18.20 -4.94 40.93
C VAL A 60 18.72 -3.66 40.26
N SER A 61 18.15 -2.51 40.59
CA SER A 61 18.35 -1.26 39.83
C SER A 61 19.50 -0.38 40.35
N GLY A 62 19.89 -0.52 41.62
CA GLY A 62 20.85 0.37 42.29
C GLY A 62 22.29 -0.13 42.34
N CYS A 63 22.70 -1.09 41.50
CA CYS A 63 24.01 -1.77 41.64
C CYS A 63 25.24 -0.85 41.55
N ARG A 64 25.10 0.36 40.98
CA ARG A 64 26.19 1.34 40.88
C ARG A 64 26.37 2.10 42.19
N GLU A 65 25.28 2.55 42.79
CA GLU A 65 25.30 3.46 43.95
C GLU A 65 25.13 2.74 45.29
N ASP A 66 24.61 1.50 45.30
CA ASP A 66 24.28 0.73 46.50
C ASP A 66 25.09 -0.58 46.56
N ASP A 67 25.93 -0.70 47.60
CA ASP A 67 26.78 -1.87 47.81
C ASP A 67 25.98 -3.15 48.14
N GLY A 68 24.81 -3.04 48.79
CA GLY A 68 23.91 -4.17 49.04
C GLY A 68 23.29 -4.70 47.75
N HIS A 69 22.83 -3.80 46.87
CA HIS A 69 22.41 -4.18 45.52
C HIS A 69 23.54 -4.77 44.69
N ARG A 70 24.76 -4.25 44.83
CA ARG A 70 25.94 -4.81 44.16
C ARG A 70 26.26 -6.22 44.64
N GLN A 71 26.11 -6.50 45.94
CA GLN A 71 26.26 -7.85 46.50
C GLN A 71 25.19 -8.82 45.97
N ILE A 72 23.92 -8.37 45.85
CA ILE A 72 22.86 -9.20 45.24
C ILE A 72 23.21 -9.54 43.79
N LEU A 73 23.66 -8.56 43.00
CA LEU A 73 24.08 -8.78 41.63
C LEU A 73 25.26 -9.78 41.54
N GLU A 74 26.28 -9.61 42.38
CA GLU A 74 27.43 -10.52 42.41
C GLU A 74 27.01 -11.94 42.77
N ALA A 75 26.23 -12.12 43.84
CA ALA A 75 25.75 -13.42 44.27
C ALA A 75 24.91 -14.09 43.17
N TRP A 76 24.03 -13.32 42.51
CA TRP A 76 23.23 -13.82 41.41
C TRP A 76 24.10 -14.28 40.23
N MET A 77 25.05 -13.46 39.76
CA MET A 77 25.92 -13.82 38.64
C MET A 77 26.84 -15.02 38.97
N ARG A 78 27.33 -15.11 40.21
CA ARG A 78 28.15 -16.25 40.66
C ARG A 78 27.35 -17.55 40.79
N SER A 79 26.03 -17.48 40.99
CA SER A 79 25.19 -18.68 41.11
C SER A 79 25.17 -19.55 39.84
N TYR A 80 25.48 -18.96 38.68
CA TYR A 80 25.65 -19.68 37.41
C TYR A 80 27.01 -20.37 37.25
N GLN A 81 27.91 -20.27 38.24
CA GLN A 81 29.22 -20.92 38.25
C GLN A 81 30.05 -20.65 36.97
N PRO A 82 30.32 -19.38 36.62
CA PRO A 82 30.95 -19.01 35.35
C PRO A 82 32.30 -19.70 35.11
N GLN A 83 33.04 -20.05 36.17
CA GLN A 83 34.29 -20.80 36.10
C GLN A 83 34.14 -22.21 35.51
N GLU A 84 32.95 -22.80 35.59
CA GLU A 84 32.62 -24.10 34.98
C GLU A 84 32.16 -23.95 33.52
N LEU A 85 31.78 -22.73 33.11
CA LEU A 85 31.24 -22.46 31.76
C LEU A 85 32.31 -21.92 30.80
N PHE A 86 33.25 -21.13 31.32
CA PHE A 86 34.29 -20.47 30.56
C PHE A 86 35.69 -20.87 31.06
N ASP A 87 36.66 -20.87 30.16
CA ASP A 87 38.08 -20.98 30.53
C ASP A 87 38.65 -19.63 31.01
N GLU A 88 39.90 -19.64 31.47
CA GLU A 88 40.60 -18.45 31.97
C GLU A 88 40.76 -17.32 30.93
N SER A 89 40.63 -17.64 29.63
CA SER A 89 40.65 -16.66 28.54
C SER A 89 39.28 -16.06 28.21
N GLY A 90 38.22 -16.48 28.92
CA GLY A 90 36.84 -16.06 28.70
C GLY A 90 36.14 -16.81 27.57
N LYS A 91 36.69 -17.91 27.07
CA LYS A 91 36.11 -18.69 25.97
C LYS A 91 35.18 -19.77 26.54
N LEU A 92 34.03 -19.95 25.89
CA LEU A 92 33.10 -21.03 26.24
C LEU A 92 33.79 -22.39 26.11
N ARG A 93 33.65 -23.26 27.12
CA ARG A 93 34.28 -24.58 27.12
C ARG A 93 33.89 -25.44 25.91
N PRO A 94 34.82 -26.23 25.33
CA PRO A 94 34.57 -26.99 24.10
C PRO A 94 33.36 -27.93 24.15
N GLU A 95 33.17 -28.62 25.26
CA GLU A 95 32.08 -29.58 25.50
C GLU A 95 30.70 -28.90 25.50
N LEU A 96 30.60 -27.67 26.02
CA LEU A 96 29.37 -26.88 25.98
C LEU A 96 29.13 -26.31 24.59
N ARG A 97 30.20 -25.85 23.92
CA ARG A 97 30.12 -25.35 22.55
C ARG A 97 29.64 -26.43 21.56
N ALA A 98 29.99 -27.68 21.80
CA ALA A 98 29.60 -28.82 20.96
C ALA A 98 28.09 -29.11 20.97
N LEU A 99 27.34 -28.58 21.95
CA LEU A 99 25.88 -28.74 22.04
C LEU A 99 25.12 -27.91 20.98
N ALA A 100 25.73 -26.85 20.45
CA ALA A 100 25.10 -26.00 19.46
C ALA A 100 25.19 -26.60 18.04
N PRO A 101 24.17 -26.44 17.18
CA PRO A 101 24.26 -26.79 15.77
C PRO A 101 25.39 -26.05 15.05
N VAL A 102 25.79 -26.55 13.88
CA VAL A 102 26.83 -25.94 13.02
C VAL A 102 26.24 -25.33 11.74
N GLY A 103 26.95 -24.35 11.17
CA GLY A 103 26.59 -23.75 9.88
C GLY A 103 25.19 -23.11 9.90
N ASP A 104 24.43 -23.34 8.84
CA ASP A 104 23.08 -22.80 8.64
C ASP A 104 21.99 -23.51 9.47
N LYS A 105 22.33 -24.56 10.22
CA LYS A 105 21.39 -25.18 11.19
C LYS A 105 21.23 -24.38 12.48
N ARG A 106 22.10 -23.39 12.72
CA ARG A 106 21.97 -22.46 13.85
C ARG A 106 20.84 -21.48 13.57
N MET A 107 19.95 -21.25 14.55
CA MET A 107 18.85 -20.30 14.40
C MET A 107 19.31 -18.88 14.04
N GLY A 108 20.48 -18.44 14.54
CA GLY A 108 21.07 -17.13 14.18
C GLY A 108 21.79 -17.09 12.82
N SER A 109 21.95 -18.22 12.13
CA SER A 109 22.65 -18.29 10.82
C SER A 109 21.79 -18.89 9.71
N THR A 110 20.64 -19.47 10.02
CA THR A 110 19.74 -20.05 9.04
C THR A 110 19.38 -19.05 7.94
N PRO A 111 19.37 -19.46 6.66
CA PRO A 111 19.08 -18.54 5.56
C PRO A 111 17.66 -17.98 5.64
N TYR A 112 16.71 -18.68 6.30
CA TYR A 112 15.35 -18.18 6.51
C TYR A 112 15.30 -16.93 7.41
N ALA A 113 16.26 -16.75 8.34
CA ALA A 113 16.37 -15.56 9.18
C ALA A 113 17.04 -14.38 8.46
N ASN A 114 17.65 -14.64 7.30
CA ASN A 114 18.23 -13.66 6.38
C ASN A 114 17.73 -13.97 4.96
N GLY A 115 16.40 -13.90 4.78
CA GLY A 115 15.68 -14.42 3.61
C GLY A 115 16.13 -13.85 2.27
N GLY A 116 16.81 -12.70 2.24
CA GLY A 116 17.46 -12.20 1.02
C GLY A 116 18.53 -13.14 0.46
N ARG A 117 19.06 -14.08 1.25
CA ARG A 117 19.92 -15.19 0.78
C ARG A 117 19.15 -16.23 -0.04
N LEU A 118 17.83 -16.29 0.12
CA LEU A 118 16.93 -17.22 -0.57
C LEU A 118 16.14 -16.53 -1.69
N ARG A 119 16.10 -15.20 -1.69
CA ARG A 119 15.35 -14.41 -2.66
C ARG A 119 15.83 -14.67 -4.08
N GLN A 120 14.90 -15.09 -4.93
CA GLN A 120 15.05 -15.18 -6.37
C GLN A 120 14.11 -14.17 -7.02
N GLU A 121 14.55 -13.48 -8.07
CA GLU A 121 13.70 -12.55 -8.81
C GLU A 121 12.49 -13.25 -9.42
N LEU A 122 11.36 -12.54 -9.52
CA LEU A 122 10.18 -13.08 -10.20
C LEU A 122 10.45 -13.18 -11.70
N LYS A 123 9.99 -14.27 -12.30
CA LYS A 123 9.86 -14.39 -13.74
C LYS A 123 8.59 -13.66 -14.17
N THR A 124 8.74 -12.41 -14.57
CA THR A 124 7.66 -11.54 -15.05
C THR A 124 7.42 -11.75 -16.55
N PRO A 125 6.17 -11.73 -17.02
CA PRO A 125 5.89 -11.62 -18.46
C PRO A 125 6.21 -10.21 -18.98
N ASP A 126 6.11 -10.03 -20.31
CA ASP A 126 6.10 -8.70 -20.91
C ASP A 126 4.72 -8.06 -20.63
N ILE A 127 4.71 -6.82 -20.13
CA ILE A 127 3.47 -6.09 -19.87
C ILE A 127 2.70 -5.77 -21.17
N GLN A 128 3.36 -5.78 -22.32
CA GLN A 128 2.72 -5.56 -23.63
C GLN A 128 1.62 -6.59 -23.93
N ASP A 129 1.78 -7.83 -23.46
CA ASP A 129 0.82 -8.92 -23.66
C ASP A 129 -0.46 -8.72 -22.84
N PHE A 130 -0.41 -7.86 -21.83
CA PHE A 130 -1.51 -7.55 -20.90
C PHE A 130 -2.00 -6.10 -21.02
N ALA A 131 -1.50 -5.34 -22.00
CA ALA A 131 -1.95 -3.98 -22.22
C ALA A 131 -3.43 -3.98 -22.63
N LEU A 132 -4.21 -3.13 -21.97
CA LEU A 132 -5.56 -2.83 -22.44
C LEU A 132 -5.43 -2.00 -23.72
N LYS A 133 -6.04 -2.47 -24.81
CA LYS A 133 -6.06 -1.72 -26.06
C LYS A 133 -6.91 -0.46 -25.87
N THR A 134 -6.29 0.69 -26.07
CA THR A 134 -6.94 1.99 -26.00
C THR A 134 -7.13 2.57 -27.39
N GLY A 135 -8.21 3.34 -27.58
CA GLY A 135 -8.42 4.18 -28.75
C GLY A 135 -7.82 5.57 -28.54
N LYS A 136 -8.61 6.61 -28.84
CA LYS A 136 -8.30 7.97 -28.38
C LYS A 136 -8.37 8.04 -26.84
N PRO A 137 -7.63 8.92 -26.18
CA PRO A 137 -7.76 9.09 -24.72
C PRO A 137 -9.21 9.27 -24.28
N GLY A 138 -9.62 8.56 -23.23
CA GLY A 138 -10.96 8.61 -22.65
C GLY A 138 -12.06 7.89 -23.44
N SER A 139 -11.78 7.39 -24.65
CA SER A 139 -12.80 6.77 -25.53
C SER A 139 -13.11 5.31 -25.21
N THR A 140 -12.25 4.63 -24.45
CA THR A 140 -12.41 3.23 -24.05
C THR A 140 -12.68 3.18 -22.55
N SER A 141 -13.64 2.34 -22.13
CA SER A 141 -13.87 2.02 -20.72
C SER A 141 -13.21 0.68 -20.36
N GLY A 142 -12.62 0.59 -19.17
CA GLY A 142 -11.94 -0.61 -18.69
C GLY A 142 -11.91 -0.69 -17.17
N GLN A 143 -11.66 -1.89 -16.65
CA GLN A 143 -11.53 -2.15 -15.22
C GLN A 143 -10.06 -2.42 -14.88
N ALA A 144 -9.39 -1.43 -14.29
CA ALA A 144 -7.94 -1.46 -14.12
C ALA A 144 -7.45 -2.67 -13.31
N THR A 145 -8.09 -2.97 -12.17
CA THR A 145 -7.67 -4.11 -11.34
C THR A 145 -7.95 -5.46 -11.98
N GLU A 146 -9.00 -5.59 -12.81
CA GLU A 146 -9.24 -6.82 -13.57
C GLU A 146 -8.15 -7.08 -14.61
N GLN A 147 -7.75 -6.04 -15.35
CA GLN A 147 -6.63 -6.12 -16.28
C GLN A 147 -5.33 -6.52 -15.57
N PHE A 148 -5.10 -5.96 -14.38
CA PHE A 148 -3.96 -6.35 -13.55
C PHE A 148 -4.07 -7.79 -13.02
N GLY A 149 -5.29 -8.27 -12.73
CA GLY A 149 -5.57 -9.66 -12.39
C GLY A 149 -5.10 -10.65 -13.46
N HIS A 150 -5.29 -10.33 -14.74
CA HIS A 150 -4.76 -11.14 -15.85
C HIS A 150 -3.21 -11.18 -15.86
N TYR A 151 -2.54 -10.06 -15.59
CA TYR A 151 -1.08 -10.06 -15.45
C TYR A 151 -0.63 -10.91 -14.24
N LEU A 152 -1.34 -10.81 -13.10
CA LEU A 152 -1.04 -11.60 -11.91
C LEU A 152 -1.26 -13.10 -12.13
N SER A 153 -2.22 -13.52 -12.94
CA SER A 153 -2.40 -14.94 -13.27
C SER A 153 -1.15 -15.49 -13.99
N GLU A 154 -0.52 -14.73 -14.88
CA GLU A 154 0.71 -15.15 -15.53
C GLU A 154 1.92 -15.12 -14.57
N ILE A 155 1.96 -14.17 -13.62
CA ILE A 155 2.95 -14.23 -12.51
C ILE A 155 2.80 -15.52 -11.72
N PHE A 156 1.57 -15.93 -11.40
CA PHE A 156 1.30 -17.21 -10.75
C PHE A 156 1.79 -18.39 -11.60
N THR A 157 1.54 -18.41 -12.91
CA THR A 157 1.98 -19.48 -13.82
C THR A 157 3.51 -19.59 -13.86
N ARG A 158 4.23 -18.47 -13.99
CA ARG A 158 5.70 -18.45 -14.10
C ARG A 158 6.44 -18.71 -12.79
N ASN A 159 5.77 -18.52 -11.64
CA ASN A 159 6.39 -18.52 -10.31
C ASN A 159 5.66 -19.48 -9.34
N ALA A 160 5.66 -20.77 -9.65
CA ALA A 160 4.90 -21.81 -8.94
C ALA A 160 5.07 -21.82 -7.40
N VAL A 161 6.26 -21.48 -6.88
CA VAL A 161 6.59 -21.62 -5.45
C VAL A 161 6.98 -20.31 -4.74
N ASN A 162 7.05 -19.19 -5.48
CA ASN A 162 7.73 -17.97 -5.02
C ASN A 162 6.83 -16.72 -5.00
N PHE A 163 5.54 -16.85 -5.32
CA PHE A 163 4.56 -15.78 -5.29
C PHE A 163 3.25 -16.23 -4.61
N ARG A 164 2.67 -15.35 -3.78
CA ARG A 164 1.33 -15.50 -3.20
C ARG A 164 0.58 -14.17 -3.21
N LEU A 165 -0.74 -14.26 -3.34
CA LEU A 165 -1.66 -13.13 -3.20
C LEU A 165 -2.39 -13.25 -1.87
N PHE A 166 -2.54 -12.14 -1.16
CA PHE A 166 -3.22 -12.07 0.14
C PHE A 166 -4.38 -11.08 0.03
N GLY A 167 -5.53 -11.39 0.61
CA GLY A 167 -6.66 -10.48 0.68
C GLY A 167 -7.65 -10.91 1.77
N PRO A 168 -8.31 -9.98 2.47
CA PRO A 168 -9.14 -10.32 3.61
C PRO A 168 -10.57 -10.68 3.18
N ASP A 169 -10.72 -11.73 2.35
CA ASP A 169 -11.98 -12.11 1.68
C ASP A 169 -12.44 -11.11 0.59
N GLU A 170 -11.47 -10.45 -0.05
CA GLU A 170 -11.75 -9.34 -0.97
C GLU A 170 -11.14 -9.54 -2.36
N THR A 171 -10.41 -10.62 -2.63
CA THR A 171 -9.68 -10.79 -3.90
C THR A 171 -10.61 -10.73 -5.10
N ALA A 172 -11.75 -11.43 -5.02
CA ALA A 172 -12.77 -11.37 -6.08
C ALA A 172 -13.48 -10.01 -6.12
N SER A 173 -13.78 -9.42 -4.96
CA SER A 173 -14.43 -8.12 -4.88
C SER A 173 -13.57 -7.00 -5.46
N ASN A 174 -12.26 -7.06 -5.27
CA ASN A 174 -11.27 -6.15 -5.86
C ASN A 174 -10.98 -6.47 -7.34
N ARG A 175 -11.78 -7.36 -7.96
CA ARG A 175 -11.73 -7.78 -9.36
C ARG A 175 -10.44 -8.48 -9.77
N LEU A 176 -9.71 -9.07 -8.83
CA LEU A 176 -8.53 -9.90 -9.15
C LEU A 176 -8.91 -11.34 -9.51
N SER A 177 -10.17 -11.63 -9.79
CA SER A 177 -10.69 -12.95 -10.11
C SER A 177 -9.94 -13.73 -11.21
N PRO A 178 -9.32 -13.11 -12.23
CA PRO A 178 -8.54 -13.86 -13.23
C PRO A 178 -7.39 -14.70 -12.65
N VAL A 179 -6.92 -14.43 -11.43
CA VAL A 179 -5.93 -15.30 -10.78
C VAL A 179 -6.49 -16.70 -10.48
N PHE A 180 -7.80 -16.83 -10.36
CA PHE A 180 -8.46 -18.11 -10.10
C PHE A 180 -8.54 -19.02 -11.32
N ASP A 181 -8.16 -18.54 -12.50
CA ASP A 181 -8.01 -19.36 -13.71
C ASP A 181 -6.81 -20.33 -13.60
N VAL A 182 -5.84 -20.01 -12.74
CA VAL A 182 -4.56 -20.73 -12.62
C VAL A 182 -4.23 -21.17 -11.18
N THR A 183 -5.06 -20.80 -10.20
CA THR A 183 -4.91 -21.23 -8.80
C THR A 183 -6.23 -21.09 -8.04
N GLN A 184 -6.22 -21.46 -6.75
CA GLN A 184 -7.36 -21.36 -5.85
C GLN A 184 -6.98 -20.63 -4.57
N ARG A 185 -7.99 -20.36 -3.75
CA ARG A 185 -7.83 -19.99 -2.34
C ARG A 185 -7.33 -21.19 -1.55
N THR A 186 -6.35 -20.95 -0.70
CA THR A 186 -5.85 -21.97 0.23
C THR A 186 -6.90 -22.22 1.29
N TRP A 187 -7.42 -23.44 1.36
CA TRP A 187 -8.43 -23.83 2.35
C TRP A 187 -8.04 -25.15 2.98
N MET A 188 -8.09 -25.27 4.31
CA MET A 188 -7.70 -26.50 5.01
C MET A 188 -8.87 -27.22 5.70
N GLU A 189 -10.09 -26.69 5.62
CA GLU A 189 -11.29 -27.35 6.14
C GLU A 189 -11.97 -28.20 5.05
N PRO A 190 -12.99 -29.01 5.39
CA PRO A 190 -13.78 -29.72 4.39
C PRO A 190 -14.34 -28.75 3.33
N VAL A 191 -14.22 -29.13 2.06
CA VAL A 191 -14.80 -28.39 0.93
C VAL A 191 -16.18 -28.99 0.64
N ARG A 192 -17.19 -28.14 0.49
CA ARG A 192 -18.57 -28.51 0.15
C ARG A 192 -18.82 -28.35 -1.33
N ASN A 193 -19.89 -28.96 -1.83
CA ASN A 193 -20.23 -28.94 -3.26
C ASN A 193 -20.67 -27.56 -3.79
N TYR A 194 -20.95 -26.61 -2.88
CA TYR A 194 -21.28 -25.22 -3.20
C TYR A 194 -20.09 -24.26 -3.03
N ASP A 195 -18.94 -24.76 -2.54
CA ASP A 195 -17.75 -23.93 -2.39
C ASP A 195 -17.04 -23.79 -3.74
N GLU A 196 -16.56 -22.58 -4.03
CA GLU A 196 -15.89 -22.26 -5.30
C GLU A 196 -14.42 -21.94 -5.08
N GLN A 197 -13.57 -22.42 -6.00
CA GLN A 197 -12.15 -22.02 -6.09
C GLN A 197 -11.39 -22.18 -4.75
N LEU A 198 -11.67 -23.26 -4.00
CA LEU A 198 -10.95 -23.65 -2.79
C LEU A 198 -10.07 -24.86 -3.07
N SER A 199 -8.81 -24.84 -2.63
CA SER A 199 -7.91 -26.01 -2.69
C SER A 199 -6.91 -26.03 -1.54
N ARG A 200 -6.42 -27.23 -1.21
CA ARG A 200 -5.35 -27.42 -0.19
C ARG A 200 -4.01 -26.85 -0.64
N ASP A 201 -3.77 -26.79 -1.94
CA ASP A 201 -2.55 -26.28 -2.58
C ASP A 201 -2.73 -24.91 -3.24
N GLY A 202 -3.82 -24.21 -2.90
CA GLY A 202 -4.08 -22.85 -3.33
C GLY A 202 -2.93 -21.87 -3.04
N ARG A 203 -2.91 -20.77 -3.80
CA ARG A 203 -1.88 -19.74 -3.68
C ARG A 203 -2.41 -18.33 -3.45
N VAL A 204 -3.73 -18.18 -3.46
CA VAL A 204 -4.41 -17.03 -2.85
C VAL A 204 -4.66 -17.35 -1.38
N MET A 205 -4.32 -16.42 -0.50
CA MET A 205 -4.43 -16.55 0.95
C MET A 205 -5.51 -15.60 1.44
N GLU A 206 -6.68 -16.15 1.78
CA GLU A 206 -7.81 -15.33 2.26
C GLU A 206 -8.30 -15.80 3.63
N ILE A 207 -8.50 -14.82 4.49
CA ILE A 207 -9.18 -14.90 5.78
C ILE A 207 -9.63 -13.48 6.11
N LEU A 208 -10.82 -13.29 6.68
CA LEU A 208 -11.33 -11.97 7.04
C LEU A 208 -10.54 -11.40 8.26
N SER A 209 -9.30 -10.99 8.00
CA SER A 209 -8.38 -10.37 8.95
C SER A 209 -7.17 -9.80 8.22
N GLU A 210 -7.12 -8.47 8.14
CA GLU A 210 -6.00 -7.70 7.59
C GLU A 210 -4.71 -8.02 8.33
N HIS A 211 -4.79 -8.17 9.66
CA HIS A 211 -3.66 -8.58 10.51
C HIS A 211 -3.04 -9.91 10.05
N GLN A 212 -3.86 -10.92 9.76
CA GLN A 212 -3.37 -12.22 9.32
C GLN A 212 -2.80 -12.13 7.91
N CYS A 213 -3.50 -11.47 6.98
CA CYS A 213 -3.04 -11.31 5.60
C CYS A 213 -1.69 -10.57 5.54
N GLN A 214 -1.55 -9.43 6.23
CA GLN A 214 -0.28 -8.72 6.28
C GLN A 214 0.79 -9.51 7.05
N GLY A 215 0.46 -10.12 8.19
CA GLY A 215 1.41 -10.91 8.98
C GLY A 215 1.97 -12.10 8.20
N TRP A 216 1.12 -12.81 7.45
CA TRP A 216 1.55 -13.86 6.55
C TRP A 216 2.42 -13.33 5.42
N LEU A 217 2.04 -12.22 4.79
CA LEU A 217 2.85 -11.60 3.73
C LEU A 217 4.23 -11.17 4.25
N GLU A 218 4.30 -10.45 5.37
CA GLU A 218 5.58 -10.04 5.97
C GLU A 218 6.48 -11.25 6.24
N GLY A 219 5.94 -12.32 6.85
CA GLY A 219 6.69 -13.56 7.05
C GLY A 219 7.12 -14.22 5.73
N TYR A 220 6.27 -14.19 4.71
CA TYR A 220 6.55 -14.73 3.37
C TYR A 220 7.71 -13.97 2.68
N LEU A 221 7.73 -12.64 2.79
CA LEU A 221 8.77 -11.77 2.25
C LEU A 221 10.09 -11.88 3.03
N LEU A 222 10.03 -11.84 4.37
CA LEU A 222 11.21 -11.93 5.25
C LEU A 222 11.96 -13.25 5.11
N THR A 223 11.29 -14.28 4.59
CA THR A 223 11.85 -15.60 4.27
C THR A 223 12.24 -15.76 2.80
N GLY A 224 12.22 -14.69 2.01
CA GLY A 224 12.82 -14.63 0.68
C GLY A 224 11.87 -14.83 -0.50
N ARG A 225 10.55 -14.75 -0.30
CA ARG A 225 9.56 -14.88 -1.40
C ARG A 225 8.92 -13.53 -1.75
N HIS A 226 7.92 -13.53 -2.63
CA HIS A 226 7.21 -12.34 -3.13
C HIS A 226 5.70 -12.41 -2.90
N GLY A 227 5.05 -11.27 -2.82
CA GLY A 227 3.59 -11.24 -2.78
C GLY A 227 3.01 -9.85 -2.93
N LEU A 228 1.68 -9.83 -2.95
CA LEU A 228 0.84 -8.64 -2.99
C LEU A 228 -0.28 -8.80 -1.97
N PHE A 229 -0.60 -7.74 -1.24
CA PHE A 229 -1.76 -7.67 -0.35
C PHE A 229 -2.79 -6.73 -0.97
N ASN A 230 -3.96 -7.26 -1.34
CA ASN A 230 -5.09 -6.47 -1.80
C ASN A 230 -6.07 -6.24 -0.64
N CYS A 231 -6.57 -5.02 -0.51
CA CYS A 231 -7.48 -4.64 0.56
C CYS A 231 -8.38 -3.49 0.11
N TYR A 232 -9.58 -3.39 0.69
CA TYR A 232 -10.38 -2.17 0.66
C TYR A 232 -9.61 -1.04 1.35
N GLU A 233 -9.66 0.14 0.73
CA GLU A 233 -8.86 1.28 1.18
C GLU A 233 -9.09 1.64 2.65
N ALA A 234 -10.34 1.81 3.09
CA ALA A 234 -10.63 2.25 4.46
C ALA A 234 -10.20 1.25 5.55
N PHE A 235 -10.16 -0.04 5.22
CA PHE A 235 -9.85 -1.09 6.20
C PHE A 235 -8.37 -1.35 6.36
N ILE A 236 -7.53 -0.83 5.46
CA ILE A 236 -6.08 -0.98 5.61
C ILE A 236 -5.55 -0.33 6.91
N HIS A 237 -6.28 0.63 7.48
CA HIS A 237 -5.96 1.25 8.76
C HIS A 237 -5.88 0.24 9.92
N ILE A 238 -6.55 -0.91 9.81
CA ILE A 238 -6.47 -2.00 10.80
C ILE A 238 -5.02 -2.47 11.00
N VAL A 239 -4.16 -2.33 9.97
CA VAL A 239 -2.76 -2.76 10.00
C VAL A 239 -1.74 -1.61 10.02
N ASP A 240 -2.15 -0.37 10.31
CA ASP A 240 -1.26 0.80 10.43
C ASP A 240 -0.04 0.52 11.32
N SER A 241 -0.28 -0.11 12.46
CA SER A 241 0.80 -0.42 13.41
C SER A 241 1.76 -1.49 12.88
N MET A 242 1.28 -2.47 12.12
CA MET A 242 2.12 -3.50 11.48
C MET A 242 2.99 -2.88 10.39
N PHE A 243 2.39 -2.03 9.54
CA PHE A 243 3.12 -1.23 8.54
C PHE A 243 4.27 -0.42 9.21
N ASN A 244 4.00 0.23 10.33
CA ASN A 244 5.03 0.96 11.09
C ASN A 244 6.19 0.06 11.53
N GLN A 245 5.91 -1.15 12.00
CA GLN A 245 6.96 -2.07 12.46
C GLN A 245 7.79 -2.58 11.27
N HIS A 246 7.15 -2.91 10.15
CA HIS A 246 7.87 -3.31 8.94
C HIS A 246 8.75 -2.18 8.39
N ALA A 247 8.24 -0.94 8.35
CA ALA A 247 9.02 0.23 7.95
C ALA A 247 10.23 0.48 8.87
N LYS A 248 10.06 0.31 10.19
CA LYS A 248 11.15 0.40 11.17
C LYS A 248 12.19 -0.70 10.96
N TRP A 249 11.73 -1.93 10.69
CA TRP A 249 12.61 -3.04 10.36
C TRP A 249 13.47 -2.71 9.14
N LEU A 250 12.87 -2.35 8.01
CA LEU A 250 13.57 -1.98 6.78
C LEU A 250 14.58 -0.83 6.99
N LYS A 251 14.18 0.20 7.76
CA LYS A 251 15.06 1.34 8.09
C LYS A 251 16.35 0.91 8.79
N VAL A 252 16.28 -0.06 9.69
CA VAL A 252 17.44 -0.57 10.42
C VAL A 252 18.23 -1.55 9.56
N THR A 253 17.55 -2.49 8.90
CA THR A 253 18.20 -3.58 8.17
C THR A 253 19.01 -3.11 6.96
N ARG A 254 18.58 -2.05 6.27
CA ARG A 254 19.33 -1.47 5.14
C ARG A 254 20.71 -0.93 5.51
N LYS A 255 20.98 -0.69 6.80
CA LYS A 255 22.29 -0.27 7.30
C LYS A 255 23.19 -1.44 7.69
N LEU A 256 22.68 -2.67 7.66
CA LEU A 256 23.39 -3.88 8.06
C LEU A 256 23.96 -4.58 6.83
N GLY A 257 25.25 -4.37 6.51
CA GLY A 257 25.87 -4.92 5.29
C GLY A 257 25.83 -6.45 5.13
N TRP A 258 25.57 -7.19 6.22
CA TRP A 258 25.42 -8.65 6.20
C TRP A 258 23.99 -9.13 5.90
N ARG A 259 22.98 -8.29 6.10
CA ARG A 259 21.58 -8.65 5.83
C ARG A 259 21.28 -8.39 4.36
N LYS A 260 20.84 -9.43 3.65
CA LYS A 260 20.56 -9.35 2.22
C LYS A 260 19.16 -8.76 2.00
N PRO A 261 18.95 -7.97 0.92
CA PRO A 261 17.66 -7.38 0.60
C PRO A 261 16.54 -8.41 0.44
N ILE A 262 15.34 -8.05 0.87
CA ILE A 262 14.12 -8.83 0.68
C ILE A 262 13.22 -8.19 -0.39
N SER A 263 12.27 -8.94 -0.92
CA SER A 263 11.26 -8.38 -1.82
C SER A 263 10.40 -7.35 -1.08
N SER A 264 9.93 -6.35 -1.80
CA SER A 264 9.12 -5.28 -1.22
C SER A 264 7.77 -5.77 -0.72
N LEU A 265 7.26 -5.07 0.30
CA LEU A 265 5.88 -5.20 0.75
C LEU A 265 4.98 -4.37 -0.19
N ASN A 266 4.09 -5.03 -0.93
CA ASN A 266 3.25 -4.38 -1.93
C ASN A 266 1.79 -4.41 -1.49
N TYR A 267 1.16 -3.24 -1.42
CA TYR A 267 -0.28 -3.06 -1.19
C TYR A 267 -0.96 -2.66 -2.50
N LEU A 268 -2.09 -3.29 -2.79
CA LEU A 268 -3.08 -2.80 -3.76
C LEU A 268 -4.34 -2.39 -2.98
N LEU A 269 -4.53 -1.09 -2.82
CA LEU A 269 -5.73 -0.51 -2.23
C LEU A 269 -6.73 -0.27 -3.35
N SER A 270 -7.84 -0.99 -3.29
CA SER A 270 -8.95 -0.81 -4.22
C SER A 270 -10.23 -0.62 -3.44
N SER A 271 -11.39 -0.62 -4.13
CA SER A 271 -12.68 -0.29 -3.52
C SER A 271 -12.53 0.99 -2.67
N HIS A 272 -11.96 2.01 -3.29
CA HIS A 272 -11.51 3.21 -2.60
C HIS A 272 -12.66 4.18 -2.31
N VAL A 273 -12.35 5.24 -1.57
CA VAL A 273 -13.29 6.23 -1.03
C VAL A 273 -14.37 6.70 -2.02
N TRP A 274 -13.99 6.97 -3.28
CA TRP A 274 -14.90 7.49 -4.31
C TRP A 274 -15.95 6.50 -4.84
N ARG A 275 -15.78 5.18 -4.62
CA ARG A 275 -16.59 4.12 -5.27
C ARG A 275 -16.97 2.98 -4.32
N GLN A 276 -17.50 3.35 -3.15
CA GLN A 276 -18.06 2.43 -2.15
C GLN A 276 -19.60 2.34 -2.24
N ASP A 277 -20.08 2.08 -3.46
CA ASP A 277 -21.47 2.18 -3.91
C ASP A 277 -22.50 1.45 -3.02
N HIS A 278 -22.09 0.37 -2.32
CA HIS A 278 -22.99 -0.45 -1.47
C HIS A 278 -22.79 -0.29 0.03
N ASN A 279 -21.74 0.43 0.45
CA ASN A 279 -21.26 0.39 1.83
C ASN A 279 -21.33 1.76 2.54
N GLY A 280 -21.11 2.84 1.80
CA GLY A 280 -21.19 4.21 2.33
C GLY A 280 -20.04 4.59 3.29
N TYR A 281 -20.34 5.50 4.23
CA TYR A 281 -19.34 6.30 4.95
C TYR A 281 -18.31 5.52 5.77
N SER A 282 -18.68 4.38 6.36
CA SER A 282 -17.72 3.57 7.14
C SER A 282 -16.58 2.97 6.30
N HIS A 283 -16.69 3.01 4.97
CA HIS A 283 -15.70 2.52 4.02
C HIS A 283 -14.98 3.66 3.29
N GLN A 284 -15.06 4.88 3.81
CA GLN A 284 -14.55 6.09 3.17
C GLN A 284 -13.46 6.74 4.03
N ASP A 285 -12.24 6.22 3.93
CA ASP A 285 -11.04 6.80 4.57
C ASP A 285 -9.81 6.53 3.69
N PRO A 286 -9.32 7.50 2.92
CA PRO A 286 -8.11 7.39 2.12
C PRO A 286 -6.82 7.73 2.91
N GLY A 287 -6.90 7.95 4.23
CA GLY A 287 -5.84 8.50 5.08
C GLY A 287 -4.61 7.62 5.27
N PHE A 288 -4.62 6.39 4.77
CA PHE A 288 -3.46 5.52 4.84
C PHE A 288 -2.26 6.12 4.11
N ILE A 289 -2.49 6.84 3.00
CA ILE A 289 -1.41 7.49 2.25
C ILE A 289 -0.74 8.61 3.07
N ASP A 290 -1.49 9.33 3.92
CA ASP A 290 -0.94 10.31 4.87
C ASP A 290 -0.04 9.62 5.91
N HIS A 291 -0.49 8.48 6.42
CA HIS A 291 0.24 7.66 7.37
C HIS A 291 1.54 7.11 6.78
N VAL A 292 1.51 6.67 5.52
CA VAL A 292 2.64 6.15 4.75
C VAL A 292 3.66 7.24 4.45
N ALA A 293 3.21 8.42 4.02
CA ALA A 293 4.07 9.56 3.71
C ALA A 293 4.89 10.10 4.91
N ASN A 294 4.54 9.71 6.15
CA ASN A 294 5.34 10.03 7.34
C ASN A 294 6.64 9.22 7.47
N LYS A 295 6.85 8.21 6.62
CA LYS A 295 8.04 7.34 6.67
C LYS A 295 9.18 7.91 5.85
N LYS A 296 10.35 7.31 5.98
CA LYS A 296 11.54 7.78 5.26
C LYS A 296 11.35 7.62 3.75
N ALA A 297 11.67 8.70 3.03
CA ALA A 297 11.58 8.83 1.58
C ALA A 297 12.25 7.71 0.77
N ASP A 298 13.25 7.02 1.33
CA ASP A 298 13.92 5.92 0.65
C ASP A 298 13.23 4.57 0.83
N ILE A 299 12.24 4.45 1.73
CA ILE A 299 11.58 3.19 2.12
C ILE A 299 10.19 3.05 1.49
N VAL A 300 9.42 4.13 1.41
CA VAL A 300 8.00 4.06 1.00
C VAL A 300 7.76 4.67 -0.38
N ARG A 301 6.78 4.14 -1.11
CA ARG A 301 6.29 4.70 -2.38
C ARG A 301 4.76 4.69 -2.38
N ILE A 302 4.16 5.72 -2.99
CA ILE A 302 2.71 5.87 -3.13
C ILE A 302 2.43 6.13 -4.61
N TYR A 303 1.68 5.24 -5.25
CA TYR A 303 1.34 5.29 -6.66
C TYR A 303 -0.17 5.39 -6.86
N LEU A 304 -0.63 6.34 -7.68
CA LEU A 304 -2.03 6.57 -8.01
C LEU A 304 -2.24 6.49 -9.54
N PRO A 305 -2.21 5.28 -10.13
CA PRO A 305 -2.44 5.11 -11.56
C PRO A 305 -3.85 5.56 -11.97
N PRO A 306 -4.00 6.40 -13.01
CA PRO A 306 -5.31 6.87 -13.46
C PRO A 306 -6.05 5.87 -14.36
N ASP A 307 -5.39 4.81 -14.84
CA ASP A 307 -5.96 3.81 -15.75
C ASP A 307 -5.27 2.43 -15.68
N ALA A 308 -5.75 1.47 -16.47
CA ALA A 308 -5.27 0.08 -16.47
C ALA A 308 -3.82 -0.05 -16.93
N ASN A 309 -3.41 0.67 -17.97
CA ASN A 309 -2.04 0.57 -18.51
C ASN A 309 -1.01 1.17 -17.54
N THR A 310 -1.38 2.24 -16.84
CA THR A 310 -0.55 2.81 -15.77
C THR A 310 -0.45 1.84 -14.59
N LEU A 311 -1.57 1.26 -14.14
CA LEU A 311 -1.57 0.26 -13.06
C LEU A 311 -0.71 -0.96 -13.43
N LEU A 312 -0.80 -1.43 -14.68
CA LEU A 312 -0.03 -2.57 -15.16
C LEU A 312 1.48 -2.33 -15.05
N TRP A 313 1.96 -1.16 -15.48
CA TRP A 313 3.37 -0.79 -15.32
C TRP A 313 3.76 -0.66 -13.85
N VAL A 314 2.94 0.04 -13.05
CA VAL A 314 3.21 0.26 -11.61
C VAL A 314 3.29 -1.08 -10.87
N GLY A 315 2.37 -2.01 -11.16
CA GLY A 315 2.35 -3.35 -10.60
C GLY A 315 3.59 -4.16 -10.96
N ASP A 316 3.97 -4.22 -12.24
CA ASP A 316 5.21 -4.88 -12.70
C ASP A 316 6.45 -4.27 -12.03
N HIS A 317 6.54 -2.94 -12.00
CA HIS A 317 7.63 -2.21 -11.34
C HIS A 317 7.73 -2.60 -9.87
N CYS A 318 6.64 -2.51 -9.11
CA CYS A 318 6.62 -2.76 -7.67
C CYS A 318 7.03 -4.20 -7.33
N LEU A 319 6.58 -5.19 -8.11
CA LEU A 319 6.93 -6.60 -7.92
C LEU A 319 8.43 -6.89 -8.11
N ARG A 320 9.16 -6.04 -8.84
CA ARG A 320 10.62 -6.17 -9.04
C ARG A 320 11.44 -5.46 -7.97
N THR A 321 10.86 -4.53 -7.23
CA THR A 321 11.59 -3.78 -6.20
C THR A 321 11.98 -4.64 -4.99
N TRP A 322 12.89 -4.12 -4.17
CA TRP A 322 13.36 -4.74 -2.94
C TRP A 322 13.53 -3.69 -1.84
N ASP A 323 13.41 -4.13 -0.58
CA ASP A 323 13.53 -3.29 0.63
C ASP A 323 12.70 -1.98 0.59
N ARG A 324 11.52 -2.05 -0.05
CA ARG A 324 10.52 -0.97 -0.07
C ARG A 324 9.18 -1.43 0.47
N ILE A 325 8.34 -0.46 0.77
CA ILE A 325 6.91 -0.63 0.93
C ILE A 325 6.23 0.20 -0.16
N ASN A 326 5.49 -0.45 -1.05
CA ASN A 326 4.80 0.19 -2.16
C ASN A 326 3.29 0.17 -1.89
N VAL A 327 2.65 1.33 -1.94
CA VAL A 327 1.21 1.49 -1.84
C VAL A 327 0.67 1.91 -3.19
N ILE A 328 -0.16 1.08 -3.80
CA ILE A 328 -0.80 1.33 -5.09
C ILE A 328 -2.29 1.54 -4.82
N VAL A 329 -2.85 2.69 -5.19
CA VAL A 329 -4.28 2.97 -5.08
C VAL A 329 -4.91 2.92 -6.47
N ALA A 330 -5.86 2.01 -6.70
CA ALA A 330 -6.47 1.85 -8.02
C ALA A 330 -7.94 1.44 -7.94
N GLY A 331 -8.77 2.07 -8.77
CA GLY A 331 -10.18 1.72 -8.89
C GLY A 331 -10.42 0.42 -9.63
N LYS A 332 -11.49 -0.26 -9.21
CA LYS A 332 -11.96 -1.52 -9.77
C LYS A 332 -13.15 -1.38 -10.72
N GLN A 333 -13.77 -0.21 -10.72
CA GLN A 333 -14.98 0.06 -11.49
C GLN A 333 -14.62 0.37 -12.94
N PRO A 334 -15.53 0.17 -13.89
CA PRO A 334 -15.33 0.64 -15.25
C PRO A 334 -15.05 2.14 -15.27
N SER A 335 -13.92 2.53 -15.85
CA SER A 335 -13.49 3.93 -15.97
C SER A 335 -12.85 4.21 -17.33
N PRO A 336 -12.83 5.48 -17.78
CA PRO A 336 -12.13 5.86 -19.00
C PRO A 336 -10.64 5.50 -18.94
N GLN A 337 -10.09 5.11 -20.10
CA GLN A 337 -8.69 4.75 -20.25
C GLN A 337 -7.97 5.84 -21.03
N TRP A 338 -6.85 6.34 -20.51
CA TRP A 338 -6.23 7.57 -20.98
C TRP A 338 -5.00 7.33 -21.85
N LEU A 339 -4.12 6.43 -21.40
CA LEU A 339 -2.82 6.21 -21.99
C LEU A 339 -2.76 4.84 -22.66
N ASP A 340 -2.25 4.82 -23.90
CA ASP A 340 -1.71 3.58 -24.44
C ASP A 340 -0.50 3.12 -23.62
N LEU A 341 -0.11 1.85 -23.74
CA LEU A 341 0.97 1.30 -22.91
C LEU A 341 2.29 2.07 -23.07
N LYS A 342 2.63 2.51 -24.28
CA LYS A 342 3.87 3.25 -24.54
C LYS A 342 3.90 4.58 -23.78
N SER A 343 2.78 5.30 -23.80
CA SER A 343 2.63 6.57 -23.09
C SER A 343 2.58 6.34 -21.58
N ALA A 344 1.90 5.29 -21.12
CA ALA A 344 1.85 4.90 -19.71
C ALA A 344 3.25 4.60 -19.15
N VAL A 345 4.07 3.84 -19.87
CA VAL A 345 5.47 3.54 -19.50
C VAL A 345 6.26 4.83 -19.31
N ALA A 346 6.27 5.71 -20.32
CA ALA A 346 7.02 6.96 -20.26
C ALA A 346 6.52 7.89 -19.13
N HIS A 347 5.20 7.94 -18.92
CA HIS A 347 4.59 8.76 -17.87
C HIS A 347 4.89 8.23 -16.47
N CYS A 348 4.84 6.91 -16.27
CA CYS A 348 5.17 6.30 -14.99
C CYS A 348 6.65 6.42 -14.64
N GLU A 349 7.55 6.27 -15.63
CA GLU A 349 9.00 6.47 -15.44
C GLU A 349 9.31 7.91 -15.02
N ALA A 350 8.56 8.88 -15.55
CA ALA A 350 8.66 10.28 -15.15
C ALA A 350 8.02 10.56 -13.77
N GLY A 351 7.12 9.71 -13.31
CA GLY A 351 6.35 9.81 -12.05
C GLY A 351 5.21 10.85 -12.09
N MET A 352 5.38 11.92 -12.86
CA MET A 352 4.36 12.92 -13.17
C MET A 352 4.73 13.63 -14.48
N GLY A 353 3.73 14.15 -15.17
CA GLY A 353 3.93 14.75 -16.49
C GLY A 353 2.73 15.51 -17.03
N GLU A 354 3.01 16.37 -18.00
CA GLU A 354 2.01 17.12 -18.76
C GLU A 354 1.32 16.23 -19.79
N TRP A 355 -0.02 16.25 -19.81
CA TRP A 355 -0.83 15.64 -20.87
C TRP A 355 -1.07 16.66 -21.98
N ARG A 356 -0.12 16.77 -22.91
CA ARG A 356 -0.14 17.78 -23.98
C ARG A 356 -1.37 17.70 -24.89
N TRP A 357 -1.93 16.51 -25.09
CA TRP A 357 -3.16 16.33 -25.87
C TRP A 357 -4.40 16.90 -25.16
N ALA A 358 -4.35 17.05 -23.83
CA ALA A 358 -5.41 17.62 -23.01
C ALA A 358 -5.20 19.12 -22.69
N GLY A 359 -3.99 19.65 -22.91
CA GLY A 359 -3.62 21.01 -22.55
C GLY A 359 -3.38 21.95 -23.74
N CYS A 360 -3.02 23.19 -23.42
CA CYS A 360 -2.53 24.19 -24.36
C CYS A 360 -1.02 24.05 -24.59
N GLU A 361 -0.54 24.53 -25.74
CA GLU A 361 0.90 24.73 -25.95
C GLU A 361 1.39 26.02 -25.28
N GLY A 362 2.58 26.00 -24.67
CA GLY A 362 3.23 27.16 -24.07
C GLY A 362 2.83 27.46 -22.61
N GLU A 363 2.89 28.75 -22.23
CA GLU A 363 2.56 29.22 -20.86
C GLU A 363 1.04 29.21 -20.61
N PRO A 364 0.54 28.51 -19.58
CA PRO A 364 -0.89 28.46 -19.29
C PRO A 364 -1.36 29.66 -18.46
N ASP A 365 -2.67 29.89 -18.48
CA ASP A 365 -3.36 30.76 -17.52
C ASP A 365 -3.65 30.01 -16.22
N VAL A 366 -3.87 28.68 -16.29
CA VAL A 366 -4.13 27.79 -15.15
C VAL A 366 -3.59 26.38 -15.42
N VAL A 367 -3.09 25.73 -14.37
CA VAL A 367 -2.75 24.30 -14.39
C VAL A 367 -3.88 23.51 -13.72
N MET A 368 -4.44 22.55 -14.44
CA MET A 368 -5.37 21.54 -13.92
C MET A 368 -4.57 20.27 -13.64
N ALA A 369 -4.31 19.99 -12.37
CA ALA A 369 -3.51 18.86 -11.93
C ALA A 369 -4.37 17.77 -11.32
N CYS A 370 -3.99 16.50 -11.48
CA CYS A 370 -4.73 15.37 -10.94
C CYS A 370 -3.84 14.21 -10.48
N ALA A 371 -4.27 13.51 -9.43
CA ALA A 371 -3.65 12.26 -8.96
C ALA A 371 -4.72 11.30 -8.42
N GLY A 372 -4.82 10.11 -9.02
CA GLY A 372 -5.91 9.15 -8.81
C GLY A 372 -6.82 9.05 -10.04
N ASP A 373 -7.51 7.93 -10.18
CA ASP A 373 -8.39 7.64 -11.32
C ASP A 373 -9.64 8.52 -11.36
N VAL A 374 -10.41 8.58 -10.27
CA VAL A 374 -11.60 9.47 -10.17
C VAL A 374 -11.20 10.96 -10.26
N PRO A 375 -10.21 11.46 -9.50
CA PRO A 375 -9.71 12.84 -9.67
C PRO A 375 -9.27 13.17 -11.10
N THR A 376 -8.67 12.21 -11.80
CA THR A 376 -8.28 12.40 -13.21
C THR A 376 -9.50 12.53 -14.11
N MET A 377 -10.51 11.67 -13.95
CA MET A 377 -11.75 11.74 -14.73
C MET A 377 -12.45 13.10 -14.57
N GLU A 378 -12.62 13.56 -13.33
CA GLU A 378 -13.29 14.84 -13.06
C GLU A 378 -12.46 16.04 -13.52
N THR A 379 -11.14 15.97 -13.42
CA THR A 379 -10.25 17.00 -13.98
C THR A 379 -10.39 17.09 -15.50
N MET A 380 -10.39 15.95 -16.19
CA MET A 380 -10.55 15.91 -17.65
C MET A 380 -11.92 16.45 -18.06
N ALA A 381 -12.99 16.12 -17.35
CA ALA A 381 -14.31 16.68 -17.62
C ALA A 381 -14.40 18.19 -17.33
N ALA A 382 -13.74 18.69 -16.28
CA ALA A 382 -13.65 20.13 -16.00
C ALA A 382 -12.91 20.88 -17.11
N VAL A 383 -11.83 20.30 -17.64
CA VAL A 383 -11.09 20.86 -18.78
C VAL A 383 -11.97 20.95 -20.03
N ASP A 384 -12.78 19.93 -20.30
CA ASP A 384 -13.72 19.91 -21.43
C ASP A 384 -14.79 21.03 -21.29
N LEU A 385 -15.36 21.21 -20.09
CA LEU A 385 -16.28 22.31 -19.79
C LEU A 385 -15.63 23.68 -19.99
N LEU A 386 -14.43 23.88 -19.44
CA LEU A 386 -13.69 25.14 -19.55
C LEU A 386 -13.34 25.48 -21.00
N ARG A 387 -13.00 24.48 -21.83
CA ARG A 387 -12.77 24.68 -23.28
C ARG A 387 -14.05 25.14 -23.99
N GLY A 388 -15.20 24.59 -23.61
CA GLY A 388 -16.50 24.99 -24.15
C GLY A 388 -16.90 26.41 -23.75
N TYR A 389 -16.77 26.75 -22.47
CA TYR A 389 -17.16 28.05 -21.93
C TYR A 389 -16.19 29.17 -22.28
N LEU A 390 -14.89 28.88 -22.23
CA LEU A 390 -13.81 29.86 -22.34
C LEU A 390 -12.74 29.37 -23.32
N PRO A 391 -13.00 29.37 -24.65
CA PRO A 391 -12.06 28.85 -25.64
C PRO A 391 -10.70 29.54 -25.67
N GLN A 392 -10.59 30.74 -25.09
CA GLN A 392 -9.34 31.51 -25.00
C GLN A 392 -8.53 31.21 -23.73
N LEU A 393 -9.10 30.49 -22.76
CA LEU A 393 -8.40 30.11 -21.52
C LEU A 393 -7.36 29.05 -21.83
N ARG A 394 -6.09 29.34 -21.52
CA ARG A 394 -4.97 28.42 -21.76
C ARG A 394 -4.81 27.49 -20.58
N VAL A 395 -5.35 26.29 -20.68
CA VAL A 395 -5.30 25.27 -19.62
C VAL A 395 -4.15 24.30 -19.87
N ARG A 396 -3.27 24.09 -18.89
CA ARG A 396 -2.32 22.96 -18.90
C ARG A 396 -2.85 21.83 -18.03
N VAL A 397 -2.74 20.58 -18.50
CA VAL A 397 -3.12 19.40 -17.71
C VAL A 397 -1.89 18.65 -17.24
N VAL A 398 -1.79 18.37 -15.94
CA VAL A 398 -0.68 17.62 -15.33
C VAL A 398 -1.22 16.44 -14.55
N ASN A 399 -0.78 15.23 -14.87
CA ASN A 399 -1.14 14.03 -14.11
C ASN A 399 0.06 13.55 -13.25
N VAL A 400 -0.22 13.14 -12.02
CA VAL A 400 0.76 12.66 -11.04
C VAL A 400 0.45 11.20 -10.68
N VAL A 401 1.41 10.31 -10.92
CA VAL A 401 1.32 8.89 -10.57
C VAL A 401 2.14 8.59 -9.31
N ASP A 402 3.40 9.00 -9.24
CA ASP A 402 4.24 8.90 -8.05
C ASP A 402 4.07 10.14 -7.16
N LEU A 403 3.26 10.00 -6.12
CA LEU A 403 2.88 11.13 -5.25
C LEU A 403 4.08 11.75 -4.55
N LEU A 404 5.05 10.93 -4.14
CA LEU A 404 6.20 11.42 -3.37
C LEU A 404 7.24 12.13 -4.25
N ALA A 405 7.12 12.06 -5.58
CA ALA A 405 7.91 12.87 -6.49
C ALA A 405 7.59 14.38 -6.41
N LEU A 406 6.46 14.76 -5.81
CA LEU A 406 6.10 16.16 -5.54
C LEU A 406 7.08 16.85 -4.58
N GLN A 407 7.70 16.10 -3.66
CA GLN A 407 8.73 16.62 -2.76
C GLN A 407 9.97 17.06 -3.54
N THR A 408 10.77 17.95 -2.96
CA THR A 408 12.03 18.39 -3.60
C THR A 408 13.02 17.24 -3.75
N GLN A 409 13.96 17.37 -4.69
CA GLN A 409 15.02 16.38 -4.91
C GLN A 409 15.88 16.13 -3.65
N GLU A 410 16.01 17.14 -2.79
CA GLU A 410 16.73 17.05 -1.51
C GLU A 410 15.96 16.23 -0.47
N GLN A 411 14.62 16.26 -0.51
CA GLN A 411 13.75 15.58 0.44
C GLN A 411 13.46 14.13 0.03
N HIS A 412 13.35 13.86 -1.27
CA HIS A 412 12.96 12.56 -1.79
C HIS A 412 13.79 12.16 -3.02
N PRO A 413 14.24 10.89 -3.13
CA PRO A 413 15.08 10.45 -4.25
C PRO A 413 14.39 10.48 -5.62
N HIS A 414 13.05 10.54 -5.66
CA HIS A 414 12.28 10.74 -6.89
C HIS A 414 11.81 12.19 -7.06
N GLY A 415 12.16 13.08 -6.12
CA GLY A 415 11.80 14.48 -6.20
C GLY A 415 12.44 15.15 -7.41
N LYS A 416 11.64 15.93 -8.15
CA LYS A 416 12.15 16.69 -9.29
C LYS A 416 12.94 17.91 -8.85
N SER A 417 13.89 18.34 -9.69
CA SER A 417 14.53 19.64 -9.54
C SER A 417 13.48 20.76 -9.62
N GLU A 418 13.80 21.94 -9.09
CA GLU A 418 12.83 23.04 -9.09
C GLU A 418 12.45 23.49 -10.50
N ALA A 419 13.41 23.53 -11.42
CA ALA A 419 13.15 23.88 -12.82
C ALA A 419 12.22 22.87 -13.52
N GLU A 420 12.35 21.58 -13.23
CA GLU A 420 11.44 20.55 -13.77
C GLU A 420 10.05 20.62 -13.14
N PHE A 421 9.96 20.96 -11.86
CA PHE A 421 8.68 21.17 -11.19
C PHE A 421 7.95 22.40 -11.74
N ASP A 422 8.65 23.54 -11.86
CA ASP A 422 8.12 24.77 -12.45
C ASP A 422 7.74 24.60 -13.92
N ALA A 423 8.45 23.74 -14.67
CA ALA A 423 8.05 23.41 -16.04
C ALA A 423 6.67 22.75 -16.12
N LEU A 424 6.26 22.00 -15.08
CA LEU A 424 4.94 21.37 -14.98
C LEU A 424 3.91 22.32 -14.38
N PHE A 425 4.18 22.85 -13.19
CA PHE A 425 3.22 23.57 -12.36
C PHE A 425 3.31 25.09 -12.45
N THR A 426 4.21 25.60 -13.29
CA THR A 426 4.59 27.03 -13.40
C THR A 426 5.19 27.59 -12.11
N ALA A 427 5.79 28.78 -12.20
CA ALA A 427 6.35 29.47 -11.04
C ALA A 427 5.32 30.36 -10.31
N ASP A 428 4.22 30.72 -10.95
CA ASP A 428 3.31 31.78 -10.48
C ASP A 428 1.83 31.64 -10.85
N LYS A 429 1.43 30.69 -11.71
CA LYS A 429 0.02 30.53 -12.12
C LYS A 429 -0.77 29.70 -11.10
N PRO A 430 -2.10 29.89 -11.02
CA PRO A 430 -2.98 29.00 -10.26
C PRO A 430 -2.85 27.53 -10.67
N VAL A 431 -2.83 26.65 -9.69
CA VAL A 431 -2.86 25.19 -9.85
C VAL A 431 -4.09 24.65 -9.15
N ILE A 432 -5.09 24.21 -9.91
CA ILE A 432 -6.25 23.50 -9.35
C ILE A 432 -5.88 22.02 -9.33
N PHE A 433 -5.74 21.44 -8.15
CA PHE A 433 -5.25 20.08 -7.97
C PHE A 433 -6.35 19.17 -7.45
N ALA A 434 -6.87 18.28 -8.28
CA ALA A 434 -7.79 17.21 -7.88
C ALA A 434 -6.99 16.01 -7.31
N PHE A 435 -7.23 15.66 -6.06
CA PHE A 435 -6.48 14.66 -5.34
C PHE A 435 -7.37 13.56 -4.78
N HIS A 436 -6.87 12.32 -4.84
CA HIS A 436 -7.56 11.15 -4.32
C HIS A 436 -7.83 11.18 -2.82
N GLY A 437 -6.87 11.64 -2.02
CA GLY A 437 -6.98 11.62 -0.55
C GLY A 437 -7.22 13.00 0.05
N TYR A 438 -6.77 13.20 1.29
CA TYR A 438 -6.93 14.47 1.99
C TYR A 438 -6.07 15.59 1.39
N PRO A 439 -6.65 16.76 1.05
CA PRO A 439 -5.93 17.87 0.42
C PRO A 439 -4.65 18.33 1.16
N SER A 440 -4.66 18.23 2.49
CA SER A 440 -3.53 18.63 3.34
C SER A 440 -2.21 17.93 2.98
N LEU A 441 -2.26 16.72 2.43
CA LEU A 441 -1.08 15.97 2.02
C LEU A 441 -0.34 16.65 0.88
N ILE A 442 -1.06 17.16 -0.13
CA ILE A 442 -0.45 17.83 -1.29
C ILE A 442 0.30 19.08 -0.82
N HIS A 443 -0.31 19.89 0.04
CA HIS A 443 0.34 21.06 0.65
C HIS A 443 1.59 20.64 1.44
N ARG A 444 1.50 19.58 2.24
CA ARG A 444 2.65 19.06 2.99
C ARG A 444 3.79 18.57 2.09
N LEU A 445 3.50 17.98 0.94
CA LEU A 445 4.52 17.49 0.01
C LEU A 445 5.13 18.61 -0.83
N THR A 446 4.40 19.70 -1.07
CA THR A 446 4.80 20.79 -1.97
C THR A 446 5.20 22.07 -1.23
N TYR A 447 5.19 22.13 0.10
CA TYR A 447 5.41 23.36 0.87
C TYR A 447 6.71 24.14 0.58
N GLN A 448 7.74 23.48 0.02
CA GLN A 448 9.00 24.13 -0.38
C GLN A 448 9.06 24.56 -1.86
N ARG A 449 8.05 24.19 -2.67
CA ARG A 449 7.99 24.51 -4.10
C ARG A 449 7.64 25.96 -4.32
N ASN A 450 8.24 26.59 -5.34
CA ASN A 450 8.11 28.01 -5.66
C ASN A 450 6.65 28.46 -5.76
N ASN A 451 5.83 27.69 -6.46
CA ASN A 451 4.44 28.02 -6.74
C ASN A 451 3.43 27.49 -5.70
N HIS A 452 3.89 26.91 -4.58
CA HIS A 452 3.01 26.25 -3.59
C HIS A 452 1.81 27.10 -3.13
N ARG A 453 1.99 28.41 -2.98
CA ARG A 453 0.93 29.34 -2.53
C ARG A 453 -0.28 29.40 -3.48
N ASN A 454 -0.09 28.99 -4.74
CA ASN A 454 -1.11 29.01 -5.79
C ASN A 454 -1.71 27.61 -6.02
N PHE A 455 -1.41 26.62 -5.16
CA PHE A 455 -2.06 25.32 -5.18
C PHE A 455 -3.40 25.41 -4.46
N HIS A 456 -4.47 25.08 -5.18
CA HIS A 456 -5.85 24.99 -4.69
C HIS A 456 -6.27 23.53 -4.83
N VAL A 457 -6.21 22.80 -3.71
CA VAL A 457 -6.31 21.34 -3.71
C VAL A 457 -7.73 20.92 -3.32
N HIS A 458 -8.37 20.17 -4.20
CA HIS A 458 -9.66 19.52 -3.97
C HIS A 458 -9.42 18.02 -3.76
N GLY A 459 -10.09 17.41 -2.80
CA GLY A 459 -9.89 16.02 -2.44
C GLY A 459 -10.92 15.57 -1.42
N PHE A 460 -10.68 14.44 -0.76
CA PHE A 460 -11.63 13.94 0.23
C PHE A 460 -11.68 14.85 1.46
N ASN A 461 -12.88 15.28 1.83
CA ASN A 461 -13.17 16.28 2.86
C ASN A 461 -14.08 15.72 3.97
N GLU A 462 -14.03 14.41 4.23
CA GLU A 462 -14.85 13.71 5.23
C GLU A 462 -16.36 13.74 4.96
N GLU A 463 -16.76 13.98 3.70
CA GLU A 463 -18.16 13.97 3.29
C GLU A 463 -18.47 12.73 2.44
N GLY A 464 -19.55 12.03 2.76
CA GLY A 464 -19.93 10.85 1.99
C GLY A 464 -20.99 9.99 2.65
N THR A 465 -21.64 9.17 1.84
CA THR A 465 -22.68 8.23 2.24
C THR A 465 -22.89 7.21 1.12
N THR A 466 -23.89 6.34 1.25
CA THR A 466 -24.37 5.55 0.11
C THR A 466 -25.13 6.46 -0.84
N THR A 467 -24.48 6.87 -1.94
CA THR A 467 -25.04 7.74 -2.98
C THR A 467 -24.49 7.35 -4.35
N THR A 468 -24.87 8.07 -5.41
CA THR A 468 -24.39 7.82 -6.77
C THR A 468 -22.91 8.20 -6.93
N PRO A 469 -22.18 7.60 -7.89
CA PRO A 469 -20.74 7.84 -8.07
C PRO A 469 -20.33 9.30 -8.21
N PHE A 470 -21.09 10.11 -8.96
CA PHE A 470 -20.75 11.52 -9.13
C PHE A 470 -21.17 12.38 -7.92
N ASP A 471 -22.30 12.09 -7.27
CA ASP A 471 -22.71 12.78 -6.03
C ASP A 471 -21.65 12.62 -4.93
N MET A 472 -20.95 11.47 -4.87
CA MET A 472 -19.78 11.30 -3.98
C MET A 472 -18.66 12.32 -4.24
N THR A 473 -18.42 12.70 -5.50
CA THR A 473 -17.43 13.75 -5.84
C THR A 473 -17.98 15.15 -5.57
N VAL A 474 -19.29 15.36 -5.76
CA VAL A 474 -19.97 16.64 -5.48
C VAL A 474 -19.98 16.97 -4.00
N LEU A 475 -20.24 15.99 -3.14
CA LEU A 475 -20.20 16.14 -1.67
C LEU A 475 -18.83 16.60 -1.16
N ASN A 476 -17.75 16.32 -1.90
CA ASN A 476 -16.39 16.69 -1.55
C ASN A 476 -15.85 17.85 -2.39
N GLU A 477 -16.68 18.48 -3.22
CA GLU A 477 -16.30 19.54 -4.16
C GLU A 477 -15.14 19.13 -5.09
N LEU A 478 -15.00 17.83 -5.38
CA LEU A 478 -14.00 17.27 -6.31
C LEU A 478 -14.55 17.16 -7.74
N ASP A 479 -15.86 17.25 -7.91
CA ASP A 479 -16.50 17.08 -9.22
C ASP A 479 -16.09 18.16 -10.23
N ARG A 480 -16.30 17.83 -11.51
CA ARG A 480 -15.98 18.70 -12.65
C ARG A 480 -16.54 20.12 -12.56
N TYR A 481 -17.70 20.35 -11.92
CA TYR A 481 -18.30 21.68 -11.86
C TYR A 481 -17.56 22.55 -10.84
N HIS A 482 -17.31 22.03 -9.63
CA HIS A 482 -16.52 22.73 -8.63
C HIS A 482 -15.07 22.95 -9.10
N LEU A 483 -14.46 21.98 -9.79
CA LEU A 483 -13.13 22.15 -10.37
C LEU A 483 -13.10 23.26 -11.44
N ALA A 484 -14.12 23.35 -12.30
CA ALA A 484 -14.24 24.43 -13.28
C ALA A 484 -14.47 25.80 -12.60
N GLN A 485 -15.31 25.85 -11.55
CA GLN A 485 -15.51 27.06 -10.75
C GLN A 485 -14.20 27.51 -10.11
N ALA A 486 -13.42 26.60 -9.52
CA ALA A 486 -12.13 26.91 -8.91
C ALA A 486 -11.16 27.54 -9.93
N ALA A 487 -11.09 27.01 -11.15
CA ALA A 487 -10.30 27.61 -12.21
C ALA A 487 -10.77 29.04 -12.54
N ILE A 488 -12.08 29.26 -12.69
CA ILE A 488 -12.66 30.58 -12.99
C ILE A 488 -12.37 31.59 -11.87
N LEU A 489 -12.47 31.16 -10.61
CA LEU A 489 -12.25 32.00 -9.44
C LEU A 489 -10.78 32.39 -9.23
N HIS A 490 -9.85 31.49 -9.55
CA HIS A 490 -8.43 31.71 -9.29
C HIS A 490 -7.66 32.33 -10.45
N VAL A 491 -8.14 32.22 -11.69
CA VAL A 491 -7.55 32.93 -12.84
C VAL A 491 -7.90 34.43 -12.73
N PRO A 492 -6.91 35.34 -12.65
CA PRO A 492 -7.18 36.75 -12.43
C PRO A 492 -8.13 37.38 -13.46
N GLY A 493 -9.17 38.06 -12.97
CA GLY A 493 -10.11 38.81 -13.79
C GLY A 493 -11.15 37.96 -14.53
N LEU A 494 -11.14 36.62 -14.37
CA LEU A 494 -12.04 35.75 -15.13
C LEU A 494 -13.45 35.71 -14.51
N ALA A 495 -13.56 35.56 -13.19
CA ALA A 495 -14.82 35.60 -12.46
C ALA A 495 -15.57 36.94 -12.64
N GLU A 496 -14.87 38.07 -12.70
CA GLU A 496 -15.50 39.38 -12.92
C GLU A 496 -15.96 39.59 -14.36
N ARG A 497 -15.29 38.97 -15.33
CA ARG A 497 -15.66 39.05 -16.75
C ARG A 497 -16.80 38.10 -17.12
N HIS A 498 -16.90 36.98 -16.41
CA HIS A 498 -17.84 35.90 -16.70
C HIS A 498 -18.61 35.42 -15.45
N PRO A 499 -19.28 36.31 -14.70
CA PRO A 499 -20.03 35.91 -13.51
C PRO A 499 -21.15 34.92 -13.85
N GLU A 500 -21.71 34.97 -15.07
CA GLU A 500 -22.75 34.07 -15.56
C GLU A 500 -22.32 32.59 -15.59
N LEU A 501 -21.02 32.31 -15.75
CA LEU A 501 -20.51 30.94 -15.77
C LEU A 501 -20.50 30.31 -14.38
N LEU A 502 -20.26 31.12 -13.34
CA LEU A 502 -20.34 30.64 -11.96
C LEU A 502 -21.79 30.31 -11.59
N ASP A 503 -22.74 31.14 -12.02
CA ASP A 503 -24.17 30.89 -11.84
C ASP A 503 -24.62 29.62 -12.60
N ASP A 504 -24.19 29.41 -13.84
CA ASP A 504 -24.50 28.20 -14.63
C ASP A 504 -23.97 26.92 -13.94
N LEU A 505 -22.69 26.94 -13.53
CA LEU A 505 -22.07 25.81 -12.84
C LEU A 505 -22.80 25.50 -11.53
N GLN A 506 -23.25 26.52 -10.80
CA GLN A 506 -23.97 26.30 -9.55
C GLN A 506 -25.41 25.79 -9.77
N GLU A 507 -26.07 26.22 -10.84
CA GLU A 507 -27.36 25.64 -11.21
C GLU A 507 -27.21 24.17 -11.62
N ARG A 508 -26.13 23.79 -12.30
CA ARG A 508 -25.84 22.38 -12.63
C ARG A 508 -25.64 21.51 -11.40
N ILE A 509 -24.93 22.01 -10.38
CA ILE A 509 -24.78 21.30 -9.09
C ILE A 509 -26.15 21.17 -8.41
N ALA A 510 -26.96 22.24 -8.40
CA ALA A 510 -28.30 22.21 -7.83
C ALA A 510 -29.24 21.26 -8.60
N GLU A 511 -29.15 21.21 -9.93
CA GLU A 511 -29.87 20.28 -10.77
C GLU A 511 -29.45 18.85 -10.49
N HIS A 512 -28.16 18.57 -10.42
CA HIS A 512 -27.63 17.26 -10.06
C HIS A 512 -28.16 16.80 -8.71
N HIS A 513 -28.11 17.68 -7.70
CA HIS A 513 -28.69 17.38 -6.39
C HIS A 513 -30.16 16.98 -6.53
N ARG A 514 -31.00 17.73 -7.25
CA ARG A 514 -32.42 17.37 -7.42
C ARG A 514 -32.57 16.03 -8.15
N TYR A 515 -31.83 15.85 -9.24
CA TYR A 515 -31.90 14.68 -10.11
C TYR A 515 -31.58 13.37 -9.37
N VAL A 516 -30.52 13.36 -8.56
CA VAL A 516 -30.14 12.16 -7.78
C VAL A 516 -31.24 11.76 -6.79
N ARG A 517 -31.89 12.72 -6.11
CA ARG A 517 -32.96 12.39 -5.15
C ARG A 517 -34.25 11.96 -5.84
N GLU A 518 -34.51 12.47 -7.05
CA GLU A 518 -35.70 12.11 -7.82
C GLU A 518 -35.55 10.76 -8.54
N HIS A 519 -34.39 10.50 -9.14
CA HIS A 519 -34.17 9.37 -10.05
C HIS A 519 -33.25 8.27 -9.51
N GLY A 520 -32.44 8.56 -8.48
CA GLY A 520 -31.47 7.60 -7.94
C GLY A 520 -30.30 7.29 -8.87
N GLU A 521 -30.04 8.13 -9.86
CA GLU A 521 -28.93 8.03 -10.80
C GLU A 521 -28.29 9.40 -11.07
N ASP A 522 -27.04 9.40 -11.54
CA ASP A 522 -26.35 10.63 -11.93
C ASP A 522 -26.99 11.26 -13.17
N VAL A 523 -26.85 12.58 -13.32
CA VAL A 523 -27.39 13.32 -14.47
C VAL A 523 -26.83 12.75 -15.79
N PRO A 524 -27.65 12.68 -16.86
CA PRO A 524 -27.23 12.06 -18.12
C PRO A 524 -25.95 12.66 -18.70
N GLU A 525 -25.76 13.98 -18.57
CA GLU A 525 -24.56 14.64 -19.06
C GLU A 525 -23.25 14.19 -18.38
N VAL A 526 -23.32 13.67 -17.15
CA VAL A 526 -22.18 13.10 -16.45
C VAL A 526 -22.00 11.63 -16.81
N ARG A 527 -23.09 10.85 -16.78
CA ARG A 527 -23.06 9.41 -17.06
C ARG A 527 -22.62 9.10 -18.48
N ASP A 528 -23.08 9.90 -19.43
CA ASP A 528 -22.86 9.68 -20.86
C ASP A 528 -21.67 10.48 -21.38
N TRP A 529 -20.93 11.17 -20.49
CA TRP A 529 -19.75 11.96 -20.86
C TRP A 529 -18.62 11.07 -21.41
N VAL A 530 -18.03 11.53 -22.51
CA VAL A 530 -16.84 10.94 -23.12
C VAL A 530 -15.92 12.08 -23.53
N TRP A 531 -14.61 11.93 -23.31
CA TRP A 531 -13.63 12.92 -23.75
C TRP A 531 -13.75 13.21 -25.26
N SER A 532 -13.98 14.48 -25.59
CA SER A 532 -14.34 14.91 -26.94
C SER A 532 -13.14 14.99 -27.90
N GLY A 533 -11.93 15.24 -27.40
CA GLY A 533 -10.71 15.37 -28.20
C GLY A 533 -9.77 16.45 -27.70
#